data_AF-G0QKG9-F1
#
_entry.id   AF-G0QKG9-F1
#
_cell.length_a   1.000
_cell.length_b   1.000
_cell.length_c   1.000
_cell.angle_alpha   90.00
_cell.angle_beta   90.00
_cell.angle_gamma   90.00
#
_symmetry.space_group_name_H-M   'P 1'
#
loop_
_entity.id
_entity.type
_entity.pdbx_description
1 polymer ?
#
loop_
_entity_poly.entity_id
_entity_poly.type
_entity_poly.pdbx_seq_one_letter_code
_entity_poly.pdbx_strand_id
1 'polypeptide(L)'
;MDGEPTFTETKEILDFVPDRVGHFLYFNNDIYDEIIKKKVPIETCPTSNFKCMELNDMKDHPFKYFFYKNHPLNINTDDTGVLDTQIIIEFIYKFMQYGF
;
A
#
# COMPACT_ATOMS: atom_id res chain seq x y z
N MET A 1 22.56 3.96 11.37
CA MET A 1 22.10 2.68 10.76
C MET A 1 20.89 3.12 10.00
N ASP A 2 21.13 3.55 8.77
CA ASP A 2 20.16 4.39 8.06
C ASP A 2 19.36 3.39 7.24
N GLY A 3 18.28 2.90 7.88
CA GLY A 3 17.42 1.82 7.41
C GLY A 3 16.50 2.27 6.27
N GLU A 4 17.11 2.70 5.18
CA GLU A 4 16.38 3.02 3.96
C GLU A 4 15.74 1.74 3.39
N PRO A 5 14.48 1.79 2.93
CA PRO A 5 13.83 0.64 2.31
C PRO A 5 14.63 0.18 1.08
N THR A 6 14.80 -1.14 0.94
CA THR A 6 15.52 -1.73 -0.19
C THR A 6 14.66 -2.72 -0.95
N PHE A 7 14.90 -2.85 -2.25
CA PHE A 7 14.21 -3.87 -3.05
C PHE A 7 14.60 -5.28 -2.60
N THR A 8 15.80 -5.44 -2.05
CA THR A 8 16.25 -6.69 -1.42
C THR A 8 15.35 -7.08 -0.26
N GLU A 9 15.09 -6.15 0.66
CA GLU A 9 14.21 -6.40 1.81
C GLU A 9 12.77 -6.73 1.37
N THR A 10 12.19 -5.93 0.46
CA THR A 10 10.85 -6.22 -0.08
C THR A 10 10.80 -7.61 -0.72
N LYS A 11 11.85 -7.99 -1.45
CA LYS A 11 11.96 -9.30 -2.10
C LYS A 11 12.06 -10.44 -1.09
N GLU A 12 12.87 -10.29 -0.04
CA GLU A 12 13.00 -11.27 1.04
C GLU A 12 11.66 -11.44 1.80
N ILE A 13 10.93 -10.36 2.06
CA ILE A 13 9.58 -10.40 2.64
C ILE A 13 8.65 -11.21 1.73
N LEU A 14 8.65 -10.96 0.42
CA LEU A 14 7.81 -11.73 -0.50
C LEU A 14 8.22 -13.20 -0.55
N ASP A 15 9.51 -13.52 -0.49
CA ASP A 15 10.03 -14.90 -0.49
C ASP A 15 9.69 -15.67 0.78
N PHE A 16 9.49 -14.98 1.91
CA PHE A 16 8.90 -15.55 3.12
C PHE A 16 7.41 -15.95 2.94
N VAL A 17 6.71 -15.33 1.98
CA VAL A 17 5.29 -15.56 1.68
C VAL A 17 4.37 -15.30 2.89
N PRO A 18 4.30 -14.06 3.38
CA PRO A 18 3.45 -13.71 4.51
C PRO A 18 1.97 -13.81 4.12
N ASP A 19 1.11 -13.95 5.12
CA ASP A 19 -0.34 -13.97 4.91
C ASP A 19 -0.88 -12.64 4.36
N ARG A 20 -0.23 -11.51 4.69
CA ARG A 20 -0.53 -10.14 4.23
C ARG A 20 0.73 -9.27 4.31
N VAL A 21 0.77 -8.15 3.58
CA VAL A 21 1.84 -7.14 3.67
C VAL A 21 1.26 -5.75 3.92
N GLY A 22 1.91 -4.97 4.78
CA GLY A 22 1.55 -3.58 5.06
C GLY A 22 2.13 -2.60 4.04
N HIS A 23 1.35 -1.59 3.66
CA HIS A 23 1.68 -0.46 2.78
C HIS A 23 2.04 -0.83 1.34
N PHE A 24 3.13 -1.58 1.16
CA PHE A 24 3.69 -2.04 -0.11
C PHE A 24 3.86 -0.91 -1.14
N LEU A 25 4.63 0.13 -0.77
CA LEU A 25 4.92 1.29 -1.63
C LEU A 25 6.25 1.19 -2.38
N TYR A 26 7.19 0.39 -1.88
CA TYR A 26 8.54 0.31 -2.45
C TYR A 26 8.73 -0.99 -3.25
N PHE A 27 8.44 -0.91 -4.55
CA PHE A 27 8.54 -2.05 -5.47
C PHE A 27 9.01 -1.61 -6.87
N ASN A 28 9.71 -2.51 -7.56
CA ASN A 28 10.00 -2.42 -8.99
C ASN A 28 9.07 -3.36 -9.77
N ASN A 29 9.25 -3.48 -11.09
CA ASN A 29 8.40 -4.34 -11.92
C ASN A 29 8.47 -5.82 -11.52
N ASP A 30 9.65 -6.33 -11.15
CA ASP A 30 9.82 -7.73 -10.77
C ASP A 30 9.07 -8.06 -9.47
N ILE A 31 9.20 -7.19 -8.46
CA ILE A 31 8.51 -7.30 -7.17
C ILE A 31 6.99 -7.16 -7.36
N TYR A 32 6.56 -6.25 -8.24
CA TYR A 32 5.16 -6.09 -8.59
C TYR A 32 4.56 -7.36 -9.22
N ASP A 33 5.22 -7.92 -10.22
CA ASP A 33 4.73 -9.14 -10.88
C ASP A 33 4.68 -10.32 -9.91
N GLU A 34 5.64 -10.39 -8.98
CA GLU A 34 5.70 -11.41 -7.95
C GLU A 34 4.55 -11.34 -6.94
N ILE A 35 4.26 -10.15 -6.39
CA ILE A 35 3.14 -10.02 -5.44
C ILE A 35 1.81 -10.32 -6.14
N ILE A 36 1.63 -9.88 -7.39
CA ILE A 36 0.43 -10.18 -8.19
C ILE A 36 0.27 -11.69 -8.37
N LYS A 37 1.37 -12.41 -8.69
CA LYS A 37 1.37 -13.88 -8.84
C LYS A 37 1.07 -14.59 -7.52
N LYS A 38 1.69 -14.17 -6.41
CA LYS A 38 1.52 -14.78 -5.10
C LYS A 38 0.16 -14.46 -4.47
N LYS A 39 -0.53 -13.39 -4.92
CA LYS A 39 -1.81 -12.91 -4.37
C LYS A 39 -1.77 -12.65 -2.86
N VAL A 40 -0.62 -12.20 -2.35
CA VAL A 40 -0.50 -11.78 -0.95
C VAL A 40 -1.30 -10.48 -0.77
N PRO A 41 -2.35 -10.45 0.06
CA PRO A 41 -3.15 -9.26 0.30
C PRO A 41 -2.31 -8.07 0.80
N ILE A 42 -2.60 -6.89 0.24
CA ILE A 42 -1.93 -5.64 0.63
C ILE A 42 -2.84 -4.83 1.55
N GLU A 43 -2.29 -4.44 2.70
CA GLU A 43 -2.90 -3.49 3.61
C GLU A 43 -2.55 -2.06 3.22
N THR A 44 -3.53 -1.35 2.64
CA THR A 44 -3.30 0.01 2.15
C THR A 44 -3.68 1.03 3.21
N CYS A 45 -2.78 1.98 3.47
CA CYS A 45 -2.95 3.03 4.48
C CYS A 45 -2.85 4.42 3.84
N PRO A 46 -3.89 4.89 3.12
CA PRO A 46 -3.79 6.06 2.24
C PRO A 46 -3.26 7.33 2.89
N THR A 47 -3.83 7.74 4.04
CA THR A 47 -3.38 8.95 4.74
C THR A 47 -1.96 8.82 5.26
N SER A 48 -1.59 7.67 5.83
CA SER A 48 -0.21 7.39 6.30
C SER A 48 0.78 7.49 5.14
N ASN A 49 0.49 6.79 4.04
CA ASN A 49 1.33 6.76 2.85
C ASN A 49 1.55 8.17 2.28
N PHE A 50 0.51 8.99 2.25
CA PHE A 50 0.63 10.37 1.78
C PHE A 50 1.46 11.25 2.71
N LYS A 51 1.26 11.15 4.03
CA LYS A 51 1.96 11.99 5.00
C LYS A 51 3.42 11.58 5.22
N CYS A 52 3.74 10.29 5.10
CA CYS A 52 5.02 9.75 5.56
C CYS A 52 5.97 9.34 4.42
N MET A 53 5.46 9.07 3.21
CA MET A 53 6.23 8.43 2.14
C MET A 53 6.34 9.30 0.87
N GLU A 54 6.35 10.62 1.06
CA GLU A 54 6.58 11.64 0.01
C GLU A 54 5.69 11.52 -1.23
N LEU A 55 4.44 11.02 -1.09
CA LEU A 55 3.49 11.09 -2.21
C LEU A 55 3.13 12.55 -2.45
N ASN A 56 3.29 13.04 -3.68
CA ASN A 56 2.95 14.44 -4.02
C ASN A 56 1.44 14.68 -3.98
N ASP A 57 0.65 13.68 -4.38
CA ASP A 57 -0.82 13.70 -4.33
C ASP A 57 -1.35 12.31 -3.92
N MET A 58 -2.51 12.28 -3.26
CA MET A 58 -3.26 11.04 -2.99
C MET A 58 -3.53 10.21 -4.27
N LYS A 59 -3.57 10.87 -5.43
CA LYS A 59 -3.68 10.28 -6.78
C LYS A 59 -2.49 9.42 -7.18
N ASP A 60 -1.33 9.64 -6.57
CA ASP A 60 -0.09 8.92 -6.84
C ASP A 60 -0.03 7.60 -6.07
N HIS A 61 -0.92 7.39 -5.09
CA HIS A 61 -0.98 6.13 -4.36
C HIS A 61 -1.18 4.93 -5.32
N PRO A 62 -0.38 3.85 -5.21
CA PRO A 62 -0.39 2.74 -6.16
C PRO A 62 -1.64 1.83 -6.07
N PHE A 63 -2.66 2.23 -5.31
CA PHE A 63 -3.86 1.42 -5.05
C PHE A 63 -4.51 0.97 -6.36
N LYS A 64 -4.63 1.89 -7.33
CA LYS A 64 -5.20 1.63 -8.65
C LYS A 64 -4.51 0.50 -9.41
N TYR A 65 -3.19 0.37 -9.29
CA TYR A 65 -2.41 -0.64 -10.02
C TYR A 65 -2.81 -2.05 -9.60
N PHE A 66 -2.97 -2.26 -8.29
CA PHE A 66 -3.40 -3.53 -7.73
C PHE A 66 -4.91 -3.76 -7.90
N PHE A 67 -5.73 -2.71 -7.73
CA PHE A 67 -7.18 -2.80 -7.87
C PHE A 67 -7.60 -3.27 -9.26
N TYR A 68 -7.04 -2.68 -10.33
CA TYR A 68 -7.35 -3.08 -11.71
C TYR A 68 -6.83 -4.47 -12.08
N LYS A 69 -5.94 -5.07 -11.28
CA LYS A 69 -5.51 -6.47 -11.43
C LYS A 69 -6.36 -7.45 -10.62
N ASN A 70 -7.45 -6.98 -9.97
CA ASN A 70 -8.26 -7.79 -9.07
C ASN A 70 -7.41 -8.47 -7.97
N HIS A 71 -6.37 -7.75 -7.52
CA HIS A 71 -5.49 -8.20 -6.45
C HIS A 71 -6.17 -7.94 -5.09
N PRO A 72 -6.01 -8.83 -4.09
CA PRO A 72 -6.61 -8.62 -2.77
C PRO A 72 -6.05 -7.38 -2.07
N LEU A 73 -6.94 -6.47 -1.72
CA LEU A 73 -6.64 -5.20 -1.05
C LEU A 73 -7.56 -5.00 0.14
N ASN A 74 -7.06 -4.31 1.17
CA ASN A 74 -7.88 -3.71 2.22
C ASN A 74 -7.45 -2.26 2.49
N ILE A 75 -8.34 -1.50 3.10
CA ILE A 75 -8.16 -0.07 3.43
C ILE A 75 -8.07 0.05 4.95
N ASN A 76 -7.02 0.70 5.43
CA ASN A 76 -6.65 0.78 6.83
C ASN A 76 -6.27 2.22 7.19
N THR A 77 -6.35 2.51 8.48
CA THR A 77 -6.00 3.83 9.03
C THR A 77 -4.52 3.97 9.37
N ASP A 78 -3.81 2.84 9.49
CA ASP A 78 -2.52 2.77 10.19
C ASP A 78 -2.71 3.29 11.63
N ASP A 79 -2.23 4.50 11.93
CA ASP A 79 -2.33 5.14 13.24
C ASP A 79 -3.35 6.30 13.27
N THR A 80 -4.59 6.01 13.68
CA THR A 80 -5.68 7.02 13.77
C THR A 80 -5.29 8.25 14.60
N GLY A 81 -4.69 8.05 15.78
CA GLY A 81 -4.32 9.13 16.70
C GLY A 81 -3.13 9.97 16.22
N VAL A 82 -2.17 9.36 15.53
CA VAL A 82 -0.98 10.05 15.01
C VAL A 82 -1.33 10.84 13.75
N LEU A 83 -2.19 10.28 12.90
CA LEU A 83 -2.49 10.83 11.58
C LEU A 83 -3.78 11.65 11.54
N ASP A 84 -4.48 11.79 12.67
CA ASP A 84 -5.78 12.47 12.78
C ASP A 84 -6.74 12.01 11.67
N THR A 85 -6.92 10.69 11.56
CA THR A 85 -7.77 10.05 10.55
C THR A 85 -8.66 8.97 11.17
N GLN A 86 -9.66 8.53 10.40
CA GLN A 86 -10.59 7.46 10.76
C GLN A 86 -10.91 6.63 9.52
N ILE A 87 -11.37 5.39 9.72
CA ILE A 87 -11.63 4.47 8.61
C ILE A 87 -12.62 5.05 7.57
N ILE A 88 -13.62 5.80 8.02
CA ILE A 88 -14.59 6.45 7.12
C ILE A 88 -13.90 7.46 6.20
N ILE A 89 -12.92 8.21 6.71
CA ILE A 89 -12.16 9.19 5.95
C ILE A 89 -11.30 8.49 4.87
N GLU A 90 -10.61 7.39 5.24
CA GLU A 90 -9.85 6.58 4.29
C GLU A 90 -10.73 6.06 3.13
N PHE A 91 -11.94 5.58 3.45
CA PHE A 91 -12.91 5.15 2.45
C PHE A 91 -13.40 6.30 1.55
N ILE A 92 -13.72 7.47 2.12
CA ILE A 92 -14.16 8.64 1.35
C ILE A 92 -13.10 9.05 0.34
N TYR A 93 -11.82 9.09 0.72
CA TYR A 93 -10.74 9.42 -0.22
C TYR A 93 -10.72 8.45 -1.40
N LYS A 94 -10.92 7.16 -1.16
CA LYS A 94 -10.95 6.16 -2.24
C LYS A 94 -12.21 6.27 -3.09
N PHE A 95 -13.38 6.49 -2.48
CA PHE A 95 -14.64 6.72 -3.19
C PHE A 95 -14.54 7.93 -4.13
N MET A 96 -14.05 9.07 -3.64
CA MET A 96 -13.88 10.29 -4.43
C MET A 96 -12.84 10.14 -5.55
N GLN A 97 -11.83 9.29 -5.35
CA GLN A 97 -10.74 9.08 -6.30
C GLN A 97 -11.10 8.12 -7.44
N TYR A 98 -11.93 7.11 -7.16
CA TYR A 98 -12.15 5.99 -8.07
C TYR A 98 -13.61 5.74 -8.45
N GLY A 99 -14.57 6.41 -7.81
CA GLY A 99 -15.97 6.45 -8.24
C GLY A 99 -16.72 5.12 -8.17
N PHE A 100 -16.34 4.24 -7.24
CA PHE A 100 -17.25 3.18 -6.78
C PHE A 100 -18.34 3.79 -5.91
#